data_AF-A0A366EP74-F1
#
_entry.id   AF-A0A366EP74-F1
#
_cell.length_a   1.000
_cell.length_b   1.000
_cell.length_c   1.000
_cell.angle_alpha   90.00
_cell.angle_beta   90.00
_cell.angle_gamma   90.00
#
_symmetry.space_group_name_H-M   'P 1'
#
loop_
_entity.id
_entity.type
_entity.pdbx_description
1 polymer ?
#
loop_
_entity_poly.entity_id
_entity_poly.type
_entity_poly.pdbx_seq_one_letter_code
_entity_poly.pdbx_strand_id
1 'polypeptide(L)' 'MTGKPAHKQTYRVEGFTCAGFAAKFEKNVQHLYGVLDAKVNFGAAKITVYGETTKESGGTSRSI' A
#
# COMPACT_ATOMS: atom_id res chain seq x y z
N MET A 1 4.91 -13.14 -23.52
CA MET A 1 4.17 -13.55 -22.30
C MET A 1 4.90 -12.96 -21.10
N THR A 2 4.69 -11.68 -20.79
CA THR A 2 5.41 -11.01 -19.70
C THR A 2 4.54 -11.09 -18.44
N GLY A 3 4.74 -12.15 -17.63
CA GLY A 3 4.19 -12.22 -16.28
C GLY A 3 4.89 -11.20 -15.40
N LYS A 4 4.24 -10.07 -15.15
CA LYS A 4 4.79 -8.98 -14.35
C LYS A 4 4.78 -9.38 -12.86
N PRO A 5 5.88 -9.20 -12.12
CA PRO A 5 5.95 -9.61 -10.72
C PRO A 5 5.01 -8.75 -9.88
N ALA A 6 4.10 -9.38 -9.14
CA ALA A 6 3.21 -8.68 -8.21
C ALA A 6 4.06 -7.96 -7.14
N HIS A 7 4.12 -6.62 -7.23
CA HIS A 7 4.91 -5.81 -6.31
C HIS A 7 4.23 -5.74 -4.94
N LYS A 8 4.93 -6.15 -3.89
CA LYS A 8 4.44 -6.04 -2.50
C LYS A 8 5.03 -4.78 -1.88
N GLN A 9 4.17 -3.84 -1.49
CA GLN A 9 4.54 -2.65 -0.75
C GLN A 9 3.92 -2.66 0.63
N THR A 10 4.71 -2.37 1.66
CA THR A 10 4.22 -2.26 3.03
C THR A 10 4.52 -0.86 3.54
N TYR A 11 3.48 -0.15 3.94
CA TYR A 11 3.55 1.20 4.49
C TYR A 11 3.23 1.15 5.97
N ARG A 12 4.06 1.80 6.79
CA ARG A 12 3.71 2.11 8.17
C ARG A 12 2.86 3.38 8.14
N VAL A 13 1.69 3.32 8.75
CA VAL A 13 0.77 4.45 8.80
C VAL A 13 0.63 4.83 10.25
N GLU A 14 1.25 5.96 10.60
CA GLU A 14 1.10 6.58 11.91
C GLU A 14 -0.20 7.37 11.90
N GLY A 15 -1.10 7.11 12.87
CA GLY A 15 -2.41 7.76 12.94
C GLY A 15 -3.60 6.91 12.49
N PHE A 16 -3.48 5.58 12.44
CA PHE A 16 -4.64 4.68 12.33
C PHE A 16 -5.46 4.63 13.63
N THR A 17 -6.07 5.76 14.00
CA THR A 17 -6.75 5.93 15.29
C THR A 17 -8.16 5.34 15.29
N CYS A 18 -8.73 5.03 14.13
CA CYS A 18 -10.11 4.52 14.01
C CYS A 18 -10.24 3.45 12.92
N ALA A 19 -10.79 2.29 13.28
CA ALA A 19 -11.05 1.16 12.37
C ALA A 19 -11.88 1.56 11.14
N GLY A 20 -12.77 2.55 11.29
CA GLY A 20 -13.59 3.07 10.19
C GLY A 20 -12.79 3.74 9.08
N PHE A 21 -11.70 4.44 9.42
CA PHE A 21 -10.85 5.10 8.42
C PHE A 21 -10.05 4.08 7.60
N ALA A 22 -9.71 2.94 8.19
CA ALA A 22 -8.93 1.91 7.51
C ALA A 22 -9.76 1.13 6.52
N ALA A 23 -10.98 0.76 6.90
CA ALA A 23 -11.90 0.11 5.97
C ALA A 23 -12.10 0.98 4.72
N LYS A 24 -12.22 2.30 4.91
CA LYS A 24 -12.30 3.28 3.82
C LYS A 24 -11.03 3.32 2.97
N PHE A 25 -9.86 3.33 3.61
CA PHE A 25 -8.57 3.37 2.93
C PHE A 25 -8.29 2.08 2.15
N GLU A 26 -8.54 0.91 2.74
CA GLU A 26 -8.39 -0.39 2.10
C GLU A 26 -9.31 -0.51 0.88
N LYS A 27 -10.57 -0.09 0.99
CA LYS A 27 -11.48 -0.03 -0.17
C LYS A 27 -11.01 0.94 -1.24
N ASN A 28 -10.43 2.08 -0.87
CA ASN A 28 -9.93 3.05 -1.82
C ASN A 28 -8.68 2.51 -2.56
N VAL A 29 -7.78 1.83 -1.85
CA VAL A 29 -6.60 1.19 -2.41
C VAL A 29 -6.97 0.02 -3.31
N GLN A 30 -7.93 -0.81 -2.93
CA GLN A 30 -8.45 -1.89 -3.79
C GLN A 30 -9.11 -1.36 -5.08
N HIS A 31 -9.65 -0.13 -5.07
CA HIS A 31 -10.19 0.51 -6.28
C HIS A 31 -9.12 1.12 -7.20
N LEU A 32 -7.85 1.16 -6.79
CA LEU A 32 -6.79 1.69 -7.63
C LEU A 32 -6.43 0.70 -8.75
N TYR A 33 -6.29 1.22 -9.96
CA TYR A 33 -5.85 0.43 -11.11
C TYR A 33 -4.44 -0.13 -10.86
N GLY A 34 -4.30 -1.45 -11.02
CA GLY A 34 -3.05 -2.19 -10.77
C GLY A 34 -2.94 -2.78 -9.37
N VAL A 35 -3.84 -2.48 -8.43
CA VAL A 35 -3.86 -3.17 -7.12
C VAL A 35 -4.53 -4.54 -7.28
N LEU A 36 -3.81 -5.58 -6.88
CA LEU A 36 -4.26 -6.97 -6.85
C LEU A 36 -4.90 -7.32 -5.50
N ASP A 37 -4.27 -6.90 -4.40
CA ASP A 37 -4.75 -7.20 -3.05
C ASP A 37 -4.26 -6.12 -2.07
N ALA A 38 -5.03 -5.84 -1.02
CA ALA A 38 -4.61 -4.93 0.05
C ALA A 38 -5.03 -5.49 1.41
N LYS A 39 -4.08 -5.54 2.34
CA LYS A 39 -4.25 -5.99 3.72
C LYS A 39 -3.80 -4.91 4.70
N VAL A 40 -4.72 -4.40 5.49
CA VAL A 40 -4.38 -3.56 6.64
C VAL A 40 -4.13 -4.41 7.90
N ASN A 41 -3.10 -4.07 8.66
CA ASN A 41 -2.80 -4.67 9.94
C ASN A 41 -2.71 -3.59 11.02
N PHE A 42 -3.84 -3.37 11.69
CA PHE A 42 -4.01 -2.38 12.75
C PHE A 42 -3.11 -2.63 13.95
N GLY A 43 -2.95 -3.88 14.38
CA GLY A 43 -2.15 -4.22 15.55
C GLY A 43 -0.67 -3.87 15.39
N ALA A 44 -0.19 -3.78 14.14
CA ALA A 44 1.18 -3.40 13.81
C ALA A 44 1.27 -2.05 13.09
N ALA A 45 0.19 -1.26 13.06
CA ALA A 45 0.10 0.04 12.39
C ALA A 45 0.67 0.05 10.95
N LYS A 46 0.41 -1.00 10.18
CA LYS A 46 0.98 -1.19 8.84
C LYS A 46 -0.07 -1.65 7.83
N ILE A 47 0.06 -1.21 6.59
CA ILE A 47 -0.74 -1.66 5.47
C ILE A 47 0.16 -2.28 4.41
N THR A 48 -0.24 -3.45 3.91
CA THR A 48 0.43 -4.16 2.84
C THR A 48 -0.46 -4.11 1.60
N VAL A 49 0.10 -3.64 0.49
CA VAL A 49 -0.57 -3.57 -0.81
C VAL A 49 0.22 -4.44 -1.79
N TYR A 50 -0.50 -5.25 -2.54
CA TYR A 50 0.00 -6.11 -3.58
C TYR A 50 -0.51 -5.57 -4.91
N GLY A 51 0.38 -5.26 -5.83
CA GLY A 51 -0.02 -4.72 -7.11
C GLY A 51 1.05 -3.93 -7.81
N GLU A 52 0.71 -3.51 -9.01
CA GLU A 52 1.49 -2.65 -9.87
C GLU A 52 1.04 -1.20 -9.68
N THR A 53 1.16 -0.70 -8.45
CA THR A 53 0.83 0.69 -8.18
C THR A 53 2.06 1.56 -8.43
N THR A 54 1.95 2.52 -9.36
CA THR A 54 2.97 3.56 -9.59
C THR A 54 2.93 4.60 -8.46
N LYS A 55 3.00 4.15 -7.22
CA LYS A 55 3.25 5.05 -6.08
C LYS A 55 4.75 5.30 -6.06
N GLU A 56 5.12 6.55 -6.30
CA GLU A 56 6.47 7.05 -6.05
C GLU A 56 6.79 6.90 -4.56
N SER A 57 7.27 5.72 -4.15
CA SER A 57 8.10 5.57 -2.97
C SER A 57 9.55 5.60 -3.43
N GLY A 58 9.87 6.68 -4.15
CA GLY A 58 11.23 7.07 -4.47
C GLY A 58 11.82 7.79 -3.29
N GLY A 59 12.21 7.04 -2.26
CA GLY A 59 13.29 7.47 -1.37
C GLY A 59 14.60 7.50 -2.18
N THR A 60 14.69 8.37 -3.17
CA THR A 60 15.96 8.73 -3.78
C THR A 60 16.59 9.71 -2.80
N SER A 61 17.24 9.15 -1.79
CA SER A 61 18.36 9.83 -1.15
C SER A 61 19.46 9.97 -2.21
N ARG A 62 19.29 10.92 -3.13
CA ARG A 62 20.41 11.47 -3.87
C ARG A 62 21.12 12.39 -2.90
N SER A 63 21.98 11.79 -2.09
CA SER A 63 23.10 12.49 -1.48
C SER A 63 24.05 12.82 -2.63
N ILE A 64 23.99 14.06 -3.11
CA ILE A 64 25.13 14.71 -3.75
C ILE A 64 25.85 15.55 -2.70
#